data_AF-A0A086ADP9-F1
#
_entry.id   AF-A0A086ADP9-F1
#
_cell.length_a   1.000
_cell.length_b   1.000
_cell.length_c   1.000
_cell.angle_alpha   90.00
_cell.angle_beta   90.00
_cell.angle_gamma   90.00
#
_symmetry.space_group_name_H-M   'P 1'
#
loop_
_entity.id
_entity.type
_entity.pdbx_description
1 polymer ?
#
loop_
_entity_poly.entity_id
_entity_poly.type
_entity_poly.pdbx_seq_one_letter_code
_entity_poly.pdbx_strand_id
1 'polypeptide(L)'
;MLHDERILKNKFAYFFTIIFILGWIIYYGAFIINVLLKGYRLVEKYSKFKTLLYLLNFIIFTLLIVAFIHIFRESKKLFMYLNISSALIIILGLISFYINYEGKWGIHIYSFLFGFALLLIGPTLLINYFRHIPAKNEIEQIGQHKE
;
A
#
# COMPACT_ATOMS: atom_id res chain seq x y z
N MET A 1 1.83 -22.62 -25.78
CA MET A 1 0.53 -22.05 -25.36
C MET A 1 0.36 -21.98 -23.85
N LEU A 2 0.14 -23.08 -23.11
CA LEU A 2 -0.04 -23.03 -21.63
C LEU A 2 1.15 -22.47 -20.84
N HIS A 3 2.38 -22.57 -21.36
CA HIS A 3 3.58 -22.07 -20.71
C HIS A 3 3.78 -20.56 -20.96
N ASP A 4 3.59 -20.12 -22.19
CA ASP A 4 3.77 -18.72 -22.62
C ASP A 4 2.74 -17.79 -21.96
N GLU A 5 1.48 -18.24 -21.83
CA GLU A 5 0.44 -17.51 -21.12
C GLU A 5 0.74 -17.34 -19.63
N ARG A 6 1.29 -18.37 -18.98
CA ARG A 6 1.70 -18.30 -17.56
C ARG A 6 2.84 -17.31 -17.36
N ILE A 7 3.81 -17.29 -18.27
CA ILE A 7 4.93 -16.35 -18.23
C ILE A 7 4.43 -14.91 -18.43
N LEU A 8 3.58 -14.66 -19.42
CA LEU A 8 3.03 -13.33 -19.71
C LEU A 8 2.19 -12.79 -18.55
N LYS A 9 1.34 -13.64 -17.97
CA LYS A 9 0.49 -13.31 -16.81
C LYS A 9 1.32 -12.91 -15.58
N ASN A 10 2.41 -13.62 -15.32
CA ASN A 10 3.32 -13.29 -14.22
C ASN A 10 4.03 -11.95 -14.44
N LYS A 11 4.48 -11.67 -15.68
CA LYS A 11 5.10 -10.39 -16.03
C LYS A 11 4.13 -9.22 -15.90
N PHE A 12 2.88 -9.39 -16.34
CA PHE A 12 1.84 -8.37 -16.18
C PHE A 12 1.53 -8.10 -14.70
N ALA A 13 1.34 -9.14 -13.90
CA ALA A 13 1.07 -8.99 -12.46
C ALA A 13 2.22 -8.28 -11.73
N TYR A 14 3.47 -8.60 -12.09
CA TYR A 14 4.64 -7.93 -11.54
C TYR A 14 4.69 -6.44 -11.91
N PHE A 15 4.49 -6.11 -13.19
CA PHE A 15 4.42 -4.72 -13.66
C PHE A 15 3.28 -3.94 -13.00
N PHE A 16 2.09 -4.55 -12.90
CA PHE A 16 0.94 -3.96 -12.21
C PHE A 16 1.25 -3.69 -10.73
N THR A 17 1.93 -4.62 -10.05
CA THR A 17 2.34 -4.47 -8.64
C THR A 17 3.28 -3.29 -8.46
N ILE A 18 4.25 -3.11 -9.37
CA ILE A 18 5.16 -1.96 -9.38
C ILE A 18 4.38 -0.65 -9.50
N ILE A 19 3.51 -0.53 -10.50
CA ILE A 19 2.72 0.69 -10.72
C ILE A 19 1.85 0.99 -9.51
N PHE A 20 1.17 -0.03 -8.98
CA PHE A 20 0.27 0.10 -7.84
C PHE A 20 1.00 0.65 -6.61
N ILE A 21 2.12 0.03 -6.22
CA ILE A 21 2.90 0.46 -5.06
C ILE A 21 3.50 1.85 -5.29
N LEU A 22 4.03 2.12 -6.49
CA LEU A 22 4.60 3.42 -6.83
C LEU A 22 3.56 4.55 -6.75
N GLY A 23 2.33 4.33 -7.23
CA GLY A 23 1.24 5.29 -7.09
C GLY A 23 0.94 5.65 -5.64
N TRP A 24 0.90 4.65 -4.76
CA TRP A 24 0.71 4.87 -3.32
C TRP A 24 1.91 5.56 -2.66
N ILE A 25 3.14 5.23 -3.07
CA ILE A 25 4.35 5.93 -2.60
C ILE A 25 4.29 7.41 -2.98
N ILE A 26 3.92 7.75 -4.21
CA ILE A 26 3.80 9.14 -4.65
C ILE A 26 2.72 9.87 -3.84
N TYR A 27 1.56 9.24 -3.64
CA TYR A 27 0.46 9.81 -2.85
C TYR A 27 0.90 10.14 -1.42
N TYR A 28 1.46 9.15 -0.70
CA TYR A 28 1.89 9.35 0.69
C TYR A 28 3.14 10.23 0.80
N GLY A 29 4.05 10.18 -0.16
CA GLY A 29 5.22 11.06 -0.24
C GLY A 29 4.80 12.52 -0.40
N ALA A 30 3.87 12.81 -1.32
CA ALA A 30 3.31 14.14 -1.49
C ALA A 30 2.60 14.62 -0.22
N PHE A 31 1.89 13.74 0.48
CA PHE A 31 1.26 14.06 1.76
C PHE A 31 2.31 14.44 2.83
N ILE A 32 3.37 13.64 3.00
CA ILE A 32 4.44 13.92 3.97
C ILE A 32 5.15 15.24 3.64
N ILE A 33 5.50 15.48 2.38
CA ILE A 33 6.11 16.74 1.95
C ILE A 33 5.20 17.93 2.29
N ASN A 34 3.90 17.82 2.02
CA ASN A 34 2.94 18.87 2.39
C ASN A 34 2.88 19.11 3.90
N VAL A 35 2.94 18.05 4.73
CA VAL A 35 2.94 18.19 6.19
C VAL A 35 4.21 18.90 6.68
N LEU A 36 5.36 18.55 6.12
CA LEU A 36 6.65 19.16 6.46
C LEU A 36 6.70 20.64 6.03
N LEU A 37 6.29 20.95 4.79
CA LEU A 37 6.35 22.30 4.24
C LEU A 37 5.32 23.25 4.86
N LYS A 38 4.12 22.76 5.21
CA LYS A 38 3.04 23.58 5.78
C LYS A 38 3.04 23.60 7.31
N GLY A 39 4.08 23.07 7.97
CA GLY A 39 4.28 23.18 9.41
C GLY A 39 3.10 22.68 10.25
N TYR A 40 2.62 21.46 9.98
CA TYR A 40 1.51 20.83 10.73
C TYR A 40 0.16 21.58 10.72
N ARG A 41 -0.05 22.54 9.80
CA ARG A 41 -1.33 23.26 9.63
C ARG A 41 -2.39 22.45 8.87
N LEU A 42 -2.76 21.28 9.40
CA LEU A 42 -4.14 20.79 9.21
C LEU A 42 -5.09 21.79 9.91
N VAL A 43 -6.23 22.10 9.31
CA VAL A 43 -7.26 22.99 9.87
C VAL A 43 -7.51 22.68 11.36
N GLU A 44 -7.70 23.70 12.20
CA GLU A 44 -7.70 23.62 13.67
C GLU A 44 -8.70 22.61 14.29
N LYS A 45 -9.61 22.05 13.49
CA LYS A 45 -10.61 21.04 13.89
C LYS A 45 -10.04 19.70 14.38
N TYR A 46 -8.72 19.46 14.29
CA TYR A 46 -8.13 18.12 14.44
C TYR A 46 -7.03 17.96 15.51
N SER A 47 -6.91 18.89 16.48
CA SER A 47 -5.72 18.99 17.34
C SER A 47 -5.35 17.71 18.13
N LYS A 48 -6.34 16.91 18.58
CA LYS A 48 -6.07 15.72 19.40
C LYS A 48 -5.60 14.47 18.64
N PHE A 49 -6.00 14.28 17.39
CA PHE A 49 -5.65 13.08 16.60
C PHE A 49 -4.59 13.31 15.51
N LYS A 50 -4.21 14.57 15.26
CA LYS A 50 -3.22 14.94 14.22
C LYS A 50 -1.95 14.11 14.28
N THR A 51 -1.30 14.03 15.44
CA THR A 51 -0.01 13.36 15.59
C THR A 51 -0.10 11.87 15.25
N LEU A 52 -1.17 11.21 15.69
CA LEU A 52 -1.39 9.78 15.41
C LEU A 52 -1.67 9.54 13.93
N LEU A 53 -2.45 10.40 13.28
CA LEU A 53 -2.68 10.34 11.83
C LEU A 53 -1.38 10.56 11.05
N TYR A 54 -0.55 11.52 11.43
CA TYR A 54 0.73 11.76 10.77
C TYR A 54 1.70 10.59 10.94
N LEU A 55 1.79 10.02 12.15
CA LEU A 55 2.60 8.83 12.40
C LEU A 55 2.13 7.66 11.53
N LEU A 56 0.81 7.43 11.44
CA LEU A 56 0.26 6.35 10.63
C LEU A 56 0.56 6.54 9.13
N ASN A 57 0.44 7.76 8.61
CA ASN A 57 0.84 8.09 7.24
C ASN A 57 2.33 7.79 6.99
N PHE A 58 3.20 8.14 7.95
CA PHE A 58 4.64 7.89 7.85
C PHE A 58 4.99 6.39 7.87
N ILE A 59 4.32 5.61 8.73
CA ILE A 59 4.46 4.15 8.79
C ILE A 59 4.04 3.53 7.45
N ILE A 60 2.88 3.91 6.92
CA ILE A 60 2.38 3.42 5.62
C ILE A 60 3.40 3.71 4.52
N PHE A 61 3.89 4.95 4.44
CA PHE A 61 4.89 5.34 3.45
C PHE A 61 6.16 4.49 3.53
N THR A 62 6.66 4.26 4.74
CA THR A 62 7.87 3.45 4.97
C THR A 62 7.64 2.00 4.55
N LEU A 63 6.50 1.41 4.91
CA LEU A 63 6.16 0.04 4.54
C LEU A 63 6.00 -0.12 3.02
N LEU A 64 5.45 0.87 2.33
CA LEU A 64 5.33 0.86 0.87
C LEU A 64 6.71 0.92 0.19
N ILE A 65 7.66 1.72 0.70
CA ILE A 65 9.04 1.72 0.22
C ILE A 65 9.69 0.34 0.45
N VAL A 66 9.51 -0.23 1.64
CA VAL A 66 10.05 -1.57 1.95
C VAL A 66 9.42 -2.62 1.04
N ALA A 67 8.11 -2.57 0.80
CA ALA A 67 7.43 -3.43 -0.15
C ALA A 67 8.05 -3.28 -1.54
N PHE A 68 8.20 -2.05 -2.04
CA PHE A 68 8.81 -1.75 -3.33
C PHE A 68 10.22 -2.34 -3.49
N ILE A 69 11.08 -2.22 -2.48
CA ILE A 69 12.42 -2.84 -2.48
C ILE A 69 12.32 -4.37 -2.58
N HIS A 70 11.37 -4.99 -1.86
CA HIS A 70 11.18 -6.43 -1.90
C HIS A 70 10.58 -6.94 -3.22
N ILE A 71 9.96 -6.07 -4.04
CA ILE A 71 9.58 -6.42 -5.42
C ILE A 71 10.82 -6.82 -6.21
N PHE A 72 11.86 -5.96 -6.24
CA PHE A 72 13.08 -6.20 -7.00
C PHE A 72 13.95 -7.34 -6.45
N ARG A 73 13.77 -7.68 -5.17
CA ARG A 73 14.41 -8.86 -4.56
C ARG A 73 13.65 -10.16 -4.82
N GLU A 74 12.52 -10.10 -5.52
CA GLU A 74 11.59 -11.20 -5.74
C GLU A 74 11.22 -11.92 -4.43
N SER A 75 11.19 -11.19 -3.32
CA SER A 75 11.02 -11.77 -1.99
C SER A 75 9.55 -11.96 -1.66
N LYS A 76 9.22 -13.09 -1.03
CA LYS A 76 7.87 -13.36 -0.50
C LYS A 76 7.42 -12.32 0.53
N LYS A 77 8.36 -11.58 1.13
CA LYS A 77 8.07 -10.50 2.09
C LYS A 77 7.35 -9.32 1.44
N LEU A 78 7.44 -9.14 0.12
CA LEU A 78 6.65 -8.15 -0.63
C LEU A 78 5.16 -8.22 -0.26
N PHE A 79 4.57 -9.43 -0.35
CA PHE A 79 3.15 -9.62 -0.10
C PHE A 79 2.78 -9.31 1.35
N MET A 80 3.66 -9.64 2.29
CA MET A 80 3.46 -9.31 3.70
C MET A 80 3.42 -7.78 3.90
N TYR A 81 4.42 -7.06 3.42
CA TYR A 81 4.47 -5.60 3.56
C TYR A 81 3.34 -4.90 2.79
N LEU A 82 2.97 -5.40 1.62
CA LEU A 82 1.82 -4.91 0.85
C LEU A 82 0.52 -5.07 1.65
N ASN A 83 0.26 -6.25 2.19
CA ASN A 83 -0.97 -6.52 2.95
C ASN A 83 -1.04 -5.71 4.25
N ILE A 84 0.08 -5.57 4.96
CA ILE A 84 0.15 -4.71 6.16
C ILE A 84 -0.11 -3.26 5.77
N SER A 85 0.52 -2.76 4.69
CA SER A 85 0.30 -1.40 4.20
C SER A 85 -1.17 -1.18 3.85
N SER A 86 -1.78 -2.07 3.06
CA SER A 86 -3.19 -1.97 2.69
C SER A 86 -4.12 -1.97 3.90
N ALA A 87 -3.87 -2.82 4.90
CA ALA A 87 -4.66 -2.83 6.14
C ALA A 87 -4.57 -1.48 6.89
N LEU A 88 -3.36 -0.91 7.00
CA LEU A 88 -3.16 0.39 7.64
C LEU A 88 -3.80 1.53 6.85
N ILE A 89 -3.78 1.48 5.52
CA ILE A 89 -4.48 2.45 4.65
C ILE A 89 -6.00 2.40 4.89
N ILE A 90 -6.58 1.21 5.04
CA ILE A 90 -8.01 1.05 5.38
C ILE A 90 -8.32 1.69 6.74
N ILE A 91 -7.53 1.38 7.77
CA ILE A 91 -7.71 1.95 9.11
C ILE A 91 -7.63 3.49 9.05
N LEU A 92 -6.61 4.02 8.39
CA LEU A 92 -6.43 5.47 8.22
C LEU A 92 -7.61 6.10 7.47
N GLY A 93 -8.09 5.45 6.42
CA GLY A 93 -9.22 5.89 5.62
C GLY A 93 -10.51 5.93 6.42
N LEU A 94 -10.79 4.89 7.21
CA LEU A 94 -11.97 4.83 8.08
C LEU A 94 -11.94 5.91 9.15
N ILE A 95 -10.80 6.11 9.81
CA ILE A 95 -10.64 7.19 10.79
C ILE A 95 -10.85 8.56 10.12
N SER A 96 -10.24 8.77 8.95
CA SER A 96 -10.37 10.03 8.20
C SER A 96 -11.81 10.27 7.75
N PHE A 97 -12.52 9.23 7.30
CA PHE A 97 -13.92 9.31 6.90
C PHE A 97 -14.83 9.66 8.08
N TYR A 98 -14.66 8.96 9.21
CA TYR A 98 -15.40 9.23 10.44
C TYR A 98 -15.26 10.69 10.87
N ILE A 99 -14.02 11.18 10.88
CA ILE A 99 -13.66 12.54 11.29
C ILE A 99 -14.19 13.61 10.33
N ASN A 100 -14.10 13.40 9.01
CA ASN A 100 -14.41 14.46 8.03
C ASN A 100 -15.91 14.64 7.76
N TYR A 101 -16.71 13.61 7.99
CA TYR A 101 -18.12 13.62 7.59
C TYR A 101 -19.12 13.73 8.76
N GLU A 102 -18.66 13.86 10.02
CA GLU A 102 -19.42 14.27 11.22
C GLU A 102 -20.95 13.97 11.19
N GLY A 103 -21.35 12.71 11.04
CA GLY A 103 -22.76 12.29 11.07
C GLY A 103 -23.52 12.29 9.74
N LYS A 104 -22.94 12.80 8.64
CA LYS A 104 -23.47 12.70 7.26
C LYS A 104 -22.95 11.49 6.48
N TRP A 105 -22.53 10.44 7.20
CA TRP A 105 -21.87 9.28 6.60
C TRP A 105 -22.74 8.54 5.58
N GLY A 106 -24.05 8.46 5.82
CA GLY A 106 -24.97 7.71 4.95
C GLY A 106 -24.97 8.16 3.49
N ILE A 107 -24.67 9.43 3.22
CA ILE A 107 -24.60 9.97 1.86
C ILE A 107 -23.30 9.55 1.15
N HIS A 108 -22.20 9.46 1.89
CA HIS A 108 -20.86 9.28 1.30
C HIS A 108 -20.29 7.87 1.46
N ILE A 109 -20.94 7.01 2.26
CA ILE A 109 -20.40 5.68 2.59
C ILE A 109 -20.27 4.79 1.36
N TYR A 110 -21.24 4.80 0.44
CA TYR A 110 -21.17 3.97 -0.76
C TYR A 110 -20.04 4.40 -1.70
N SER A 111 -19.89 5.72 -1.95
CA SER A 111 -18.78 6.24 -2.75
C SER A 111 -17.42 5.98 -2.09
N PHE A 112 -17.35 6.10 -0.77
CA PHE A 112 -16.15 5.78 0.00
C PHE A 112 -15.77 4.30 -0.13
N LEU A 113 -16.71 3.39 0.11
CA LEU A 113 -16.50 1.95 0.00
C LEU A 113 -16.15 1.54 -1.44
N PHE A 114 -16.83 2.12 -2.43
CA PHE A 114 -16.54 1.89 -3.84
C PHE A 114 -15.12 2.34 -4.21
N GLY A 115 -14.70 3.52 -3.76
CA GLY A 115 -13.34 4.01 -3.95
C GLY A 115 -12.29 3.09 -3.32
N PHE A 116 -12.52 2.63 -2.09
CA PHE A 116 -11.65 1.67 -1.41
C PHE A 116 -11.60 0.31 -2.12
N ALA A 117 -12.74 -0.18 -2.60
CA ALA A 117 -12.82 -1.41 -3.35
C ALA A 117 -12.01 -1.32 -4.65
N LEU A 118 -12.15 -0.23 -5.40
CA LEU A 118 -11.53 -0.05 -6.71
C LEU A 118 -10.03 0.26 -6.62
N LEU A 119 -9.62 1.16 -5.70
CA LEU A 119 -8.27 1.71 -5.68
C LEU A 119 -7.34 1.03 -4.69
N LEU A 120 -7.85 0.18 -3.80
CA LEU A 120 -7.02 -0.49 -2.80
C LEU A 120 -7.30 -1.99 -2.70
N ILE A 121 -8.52 -2.38 -2.34
CA ILE A 121 -8.84 -3.78 -2.01
C ILE A 121 -8.75 -4.65 -3.27
N GLY A 122 -9.42 -4.27 -4.35
CA GLY A 122 -9.41 -5.00 -5.62
C GLY A 122 -7.99 -5.21 -6.16
N PRO A 123 -7.19 -4.14 -6.33
CA PRO A 123 -5.79 -4.26 -6.72
C PRO A 123 -4.96 -5.13 -5.78
N THR A 124 -5.10 -4.97 -4.46
CA THR A 124 -4.37 -5.78 -3.47
C THR A 124 -4.73 -7.25 -3.58
N LEU A 125 -6.01 -7.59 -3.74
CA LEU A 125 -6.47 -8.97 -3.95
C LEU A 125 -5.95 -9.54 -5.26
N LEU A 126 -5.97 -8.77 -6.34
CA LEU A 126 -5.46 -9.18 -7.64
C LEU A 126 -3.96 -9.49 -7.57
N ILE A 127 -3.18 -8.65 -6.90
CA ILE A 127 -1.74 -8.86 -6.68
C ILE A 127 -1.49 -10.14 -5.86
N ASN A 128 -2.24 -10.35 -4.78
CA ASN A 128 -2.12 -11.57 -3.97
C ASN A 128 -2.61 -12.83 -4.70
N TYR A 129 -3.61 -12.71 -5.58
CA TYR A 129 -4.11 -13.84 -6.37
C TYR A 129 -3.09 -14.27 -7.43
N PHE A 130 -2.44 -13.31 -8.08
CA PHE A 130 -1.33 -13.57 -9.00
C PHE A 130 0.02 -13.67 -8.29
N ARG A 131 0.02 -14.01 -7.00
CA ARG A 131 1.23 -14.22 -6.22
C ARG A 131 2.12 -15.23 -6.92
N HIS A 132 3.18 -14.71 -7.54
CA HIS A 132 4.26 -15.53 -8.03
C HIS A 132 4.93 -16.15 -6.80
N ILE A 133 4.89 -17.47 -6.67
CA ILE A 133 5.70 -18.20 -5.70
C ILE A 133 7.01 -18.47 -6.44
N PRO A 134 8.07 -17.67 -6.22
CA PRO A 134 9.35 -17.95 -6.87
C PRO A 134 9.81 -19.36 -6.51
N ALA A 135 10.31 -20.08 -7.52
CA ALA A 135 10.92 -21.38 -7.34
C ALA A 135 12.23 -21.18 -6.56
N LYS A 136 12.16 -21.37 -5.23
CA LYS A 136 13.21 -21.12 -4.24
C LYS A 136 13.63 -19.65 -4.11
N ASN A 137 13.96 -19.27 -2.88
CA ASN A 137 14.50 -17.96 -2.52
C ASN A 137 15.96 -17.84 -3.02
N GLU A 138 16.22 -18.08 -4.31
CA GLU A 138 17.59 -18.20 -4.82
C GLU A 138 18.38 -16.91 -4.55
N ILE A 139 17.80 -15.73 -4.79
CA ILE A 139 18.46 -14.45 -4.58
C ILE A 139 18.65 -14.11 -3.08
N GLU A 140 17.72 -14.50 -2.21
CA GLU A 140 17.83 -14.32 -0.75
C GLU A 140 18.88 -15.27 -0.12
N GLN A 141 19.27 -16.34 -0.81
CA GLN A 141 20.29 -17.31 -0.39
C GLN A 141 21.68 -17.03 -0.98
N ILE A 142 21.82 -16.10 -1.93
CA ILE A 142 23.13 -15.67 -2.43
C ILE A 142 23.87 -14.96 -1.27
N GLY A 143 24.90 -15.62 -0.74
CA GLY A 143 25.72 -15.13 0.38
C GLY A 143 25.46 -15.81 1.72
N GLN A 144 24.46 -16.68 1.85
CA GLN A 144 24.33 -17.56 3.01
C GLN A 144 25.20 -18.81 2.78
N HIS A 145 26.51 -18.69 3.01
CA HIS A 145 27.36 -19.86 3.17
C HIS A 145 26.92 -20.57 4.45
N LYS A 146 26.44 -21.82 4.29
CA LYS A 146 26.27 -22.74 5.40
C LYS A 146 27.65 -23.07 5.96
N GLU A 147 27.92 -22.64 7.19
CA GLU A 147 28.85 -23.37 8.06
C GLU A 147 28.29 -24.76 8.38
#